data_AF-A0A7S2RWC5-F1
#
_entry.id   AF-A0A7S2RWC5-F1
#
_cell.length_a   1.000
_cell.length_b   1.000
_cell.length_c   1.000
_cell.angle_alpha   90.00
_cell.angle_beta   90.00
_cell.angle_gamma   90.00
#
_symmetry.space_group_name_H-M   'P 1'
#
loop_
_entity.id
_entity.type
_entity.pdbx_description
1 polymer ?
#
loop_
_entity_poly.entity_id
_entity_poly.type
_entity_poly.pdbx_seq_one_letter_code
_entity_poly.pdbx_strand_id
1 'polypeptide(L)'
;SSMDGRKTCFKAAMHALRLVLLGVFWMFLVFSCIGGLMHLIALSDNQELVQEMDKRVNVGSESVKEAFLAAGETTWLAVKLWAHFVIVIVAPISHETFVFAKVQFLLVQPKLILCWEYFLNTHWTTKVTLLGIVLGVVLVFVLQREIRKRRYFQRVYAWFKGVNDGIASRYRSFVDGVRQKSRTLADLLPHLLFIFIGGSLVVLFPEALAEFSIGLGGWMVVTGFPLIFGVRSLILYDRKYSEHLAAFKKSKPNIGELEGEENTDAISRARNAVSTVLSSALLGTAPPETGKARAVEQVYLQEYNKLVDSQDTHRSVRVAEISPLEYWVKYWTVVGVVLLLEKLPLTGHAVAMLPFWSEFCVVWSMWLQIPGTSGAVLAFRVIVPLIEKYLGQVQGANMSTEQRNMLANLLCTFHIISNESSKKLTEILYTGGTLLLCALPFLFMPAAITSIGASLIGIGRPILEASRALYSLELASKTPLGKPGPSLAVACSECTRYLEYWIAYTLIMLVHQTLDTLFYIVPFWTHSLLVLTLWLQLPYFNGAHRVFQRILFVYSTVSGQGQLNDSSALLKKKNK
;
A
#
# COMPACT_ATOMS: atom_id res chain seq x y z
N SER A 1 -2.28 23.04 30.54
CA SER A 1 -2.76 21.86 29.78
C SER A 1 -1.70 21.18 28.91
N SER A 2 -0.43 21.63 28.85
CA SER A 2 0.59 21.01 27.96
C SER A 2 1.48 19.95 28.61
N MET A 3 1.39 19.72 29.94
CA MET A 3 2.03 18.57 30.58
C MET A 3 1.22 17.27 30.44
N ASP A 4 -0.11 17.36 30.25
CA ASP A 4 -0.94 16.15 30.09
C ASP A 4 -0.79 15.50 28.71
N GLY A 5 -0.50 16.27 27.66
CA GLY A 5 -0.28 15.76 26.30
C GLY A 5 1.00 14.92 26.13
N ARG A 6 2.06 15.24 26.90
CA ARG A 6 3.30 14.43 26.92
C ARG A 6 3.14 13.17 27.77
N LYS A 7 2.37 13.26 28.87
CA LYS A 7 2.00 12.10 29.67
C LYS A 7 1.12 11.13 28.87
N THR A 8 0.23 11.60 28.00
CA THR A 8 -0.61 10.72 27.16
C THR A 8 0.17 10.06 26.03
N CYS A 9 1.13 10.74 25.38
CA CYS A 9 1.94 10.13 24.32
C CYS A 9 2.94 9.11 24.88
N PHE A 10 3.59 9.41 26.01
CA PHE A 10 4.45 8.45 26.71
C PHE A 10 3.64 7.29 27.31
N LYS A 11 2.44 7.55 27.87
CA LYS A 11 1.52 6.47 28.27
C LYS A 11 1.07 5.65 27.08
N ALA A 12 0.82 6.22 25.90
CA ALA A 12 0.42 5.47 24.71
C ALA A 12 1.55 4.59 24.17
N ALA A 13 2.79 5.09 24.15
CA ALA A 13 3.97 4.30 23.77
C ALA A 13 4.26 3.19 24.82
N MET A 14 4.17 3.50 26.10
CA MET A 14 4.28 2.50 27.19
C MET A 14 3.12 1.50 27.17
N HIS A 15 1.91 1.90 26.79
CA HIS A 15 0.78 0.99 26.60
C HIS A 15 0.98 0.12 25.36
N ALA A 16 1.49 0.66 24.26
CA ALA A 16 1.81 -0.13 23.07
C ALA A 16 2.91 -1.15 23.35
N LEU A 17 3.99 -0.74 24.04
CA LEU A 17 5.06 -1.64 24.46
C LEU A 17 4.55 -2.68 25.47
N ARG A 18 3.73 -2.26 26.46
CA ARG A 18 3.07 -3.20 27.39
C ARG A 18 2.12 -4.14 26.67
N LEU A 19 1.42 -3.73 25.61
CA LEU A 19 0.52 -4.58 24.83
C LEU A 19 1.30 -5.56 23.95
N VAL A 20 2.46 -5.15 23.40
CA VAL A 20 3.35 -6.07 22.67
C VAL A 20 3.98 -7.07 23.63
N LEU A 21 4.48 -6.63 24.79
CA LEU A 21 5.02 -7.52 25.82
C LEU A 21 3.95 -8.40 26.46
N LEU A 22 2.74 -7.88 26.71
CA LEU A 22 1.58 -8.70 27.12
C LEU A 22 1.21 -9.67 26.02
N GLY A 23 1.26 -9.28 24.74
CA GLY A 23 0.94 -10.17 23.62
C GLY A 23 1.92 -11.32 23.50
N VAL A 24 3.22 -11.05 23.67
CA VAL A 24 4.27 -12.08 23.72
C VAL A 24 4.12 -12.95 24.98
N PHE A 25 3.85 -12.35 26.13
CA PHE A 25 3.61 -13.08 27.39
C PHE A 25 2.33 -13.93 27.33
N TRP A 26 1.24 -13.42 26.75
CA TRP A 26 -0.02 -14.16 26.56
C TRP A 26 0.13 -15.27 25.54
N MET A 27 0.86 -15.08 24.44
CA MET A 27 1.22 -16.20 23.57
C MET A 27 1.98 -17.26 24.36
N PHE A 28 2.98 -16.87 25.16
CA PHE A 28 3.77 -17.81 25.95
C PHE A 28 2.94 -18.53 27.02
N LEU A 29 2.01 -17.82 27.67
CA LEU A 29 1.07 -18.37 28.65
C LEU A 29 0.07 -19.32 27.98
N VAL A 30 -0.46 -18.95 26.80
CA VAL A 30 -1.36 -19.80 26.02
C VAL A 30 -0.64 -21.06 25.55
N PHE A 31 0.60 -20.96 25.04
CA PHE A 31 1.39 -22.13 24.65
C PHE A 31 1.80 -23.00 25.86
N SER A 32 2.11 -22.40 27.02
CA SER A 32 2.37 -23.14 28.26
C SER A 32 1.10 -23.80 28.82
N CYS A 33 -0.06 -23.13 28.75
CA CYS A 33 -1.34 -23.70 29.14
C CYS A 33 -1.79 -24.80 28.19
N ILE A 34 -1.57 -24.67 26.87
CA ILE A 34 -1.84 -25.73 25.89
C ILE A 34 -0.89 -26.91 26.14
N GLY A 35 0.41 -26.67 26.33
CA GLY A 35 1.37 -27.74 26.67
C GLY A 35 1.04 -28.43 28.00
N GLY A 36 0.67 -27.66 29.02
CA GLY A 36 0.23 -28.18 30.32
C GLY A 36 -1.11 -28.93 30.26
N LEU A 37 -2.06 -28.45 29.44
CA LEU A 37 -3.33 -29.13 29.18
C LEU A 37 -3.11 -30.42 28.41
N MET A 38 -2.22 -30.44 27.41
CA MET A 38 -1.85 -31.67 26.70
C MET A 38 -1.15 -32.67 27.61
N HIS A 39 -0.29 -32.21 28.53
CA HIS A 39 0.33 -33.07 29.54
C HIS A 39 -0.67 -33.56 30.60
N LEU A 40 -1.65 -32.74 30.99
CA LEU A 40 -2.74 -33.14 31.87
C LEU A 40 -3.71 -34.10 31.18
N ILE A 41 -3.96 -33.95 29.87
CA ILE A 41 -4.72 -34.91 29.06
C ILE A 41 -3.95 -36.23 28.91
N ALA A 42 -2.62 -36.17 28.77
CA ALA A 42 -1.75 -37.34 28.76
C ALA A 42 -1.71 -38.08 30.11
N LEU A 43 -1.82 -37.35 31.23
CA LEU A 43 -1.88 -37.89 32.58
C LEU A 43 -3.29 -38.28 33.04
N SER A 44 -4.33 -37.62 32.50
CA SER A 44 -5.71 -38.02 32.75
C SER A 44 -5.91 -39.34 32.05
N ASP A 45 -6.22 -40.37 32.83
CA ASP A 45 -6.42 -41.75 32.38
C ASP A 45 -7.73 -41.84 31.56
N ASN A 46 -7.75 -41.19 30.38
CA ASN A 46 -8.88 -41.11 29.47
C ASN A 46 -8.97 -42.41 28.67
N GLN A 47 -9.25 -43.49 29.39
CA GLN A 47 -9.38 -44.84 28.84
C GLN A 47 -10.45 -44.91 27.75
N GLU A 48 -11.49 -44.07 27.81
CA GLU A 48 -12.54 -43.99 26.79
C GLU A 48 -12.02 -43.54 25.42
N LEU A 49 -11.16 -42.53 25.37
CA LEU A 49 -10.64 -42.01 24.09
C LEU A 49 -9.63 -42.99 23.45
N VAL A 50 -8.84 -43.68 24.29
CA VAL A 50 -7.91 -44.73 23.86
C VAL A 50 -8.67 -45.95 23.35
N GLN A 51 -9.75 -46.36 24.02
CA GLN A 51 -10.60 -47.47 23.56
C GLN A 51 -11.32 -47.15 22.23
N GLU A 52 -11.74 -45.89 22.01
CA GLU A 52 -12.38 -45.51 20.76
C GLU A 52 -11.39 -45.38 19.58
N MET A 53 -10.14 -44.95 19.83
CA MET A 53 -9.08 -44.97 18.82
C MET A 53 -8.60 -46.40 18.48
N ASP A 54 -8.47 -47.28 19.47
CA ASP A 54 -8.10 -48.69 19.30
C ASP A 54 -9.14 -49.43 18.42
N LYS A 55 -10.44 -49.15 18.64
CA LYS A 55 -11.54 -49.65 17.80
C LYS A 55 -11.46 -49.21 16.33
N ARG A 56 -10.92 -48.02 16.05
CA ARG A 56 -10.91 -47.45 14.69
C ARG A 56 -9.67 -47.79 13.89
N VAL A 57 -8.53 -48.02 14.56
CA VAL A 57 -7.23 -48.11 13.88
C VAL A 57 -6.57 -49.48 14.05
N ASN A 58 -7.04 -50.33 14.98
CA ASN A 58 -6.51 -51.68 15.24
C ASN A 58 -4.97 -51.70 15.43
N VAL A 59 -4.45 -50.59 15.96
CA VAL A 59 -3.04 -50.39 16.32
C VAL A 59 -3.02 -50.45 17.83
N GLY A 60 -2.46 -51.52 18.39
CA GLY A 60 -2.60 -51.87 19.81
C GLY A 60 -2.38 -50.67 20.73
N SER A 61 -3.35 -50.41 21.60
CA SER A 61 -3.44 -49.28 22.53
C SER A 61 -2.13 -48.88 23.25
N GLU A 62 -1.26 -49.84 23.57
CA GLU A 62 0.08 -49.60 24.12
C GLU A 62 0.95 -48.73 23.20
N SER A 63 0.99 -49.03 21.89
CA SER A 63 1.81 -48.30 20.92
C SER A 63 1.34 -46.86 20.70
N VAL A 64 0.03 -46.62 20.77
CA VAL A 64 -0.54 -45.27 20.65
C VAL A 64 -0.22 -44.43 21.88
N LYS A 65 -0.27 -45.05 23.07
CA LYS A 65 0.10 -44.40 24.33
C LYS A 65 1.59 -44.04 24.35
N GLU A 66 2.47 -44.94 23.93
CA GLU A 66 3.90 -44.66 23.81
C GLU A 66 4.20 -43.54 22.81
N ALA A 67 3.56 -43.56 21.63
CA ALA A 67 3.74 -42.50 20.63
C ALA A 67 3.24 -41.13 21.13
N PHE A 68 2.15 -41.10 21.89
CA PHE A 68 1.62 -39.85 22.47
C PHE A 68 2.52 -39.31 23.58
N LEU A 69 3.04 -40.18 24.45
CA LEU A 69 4.00 -39.80 25.49
C LEU A 69 5.31 -39.29 24.86
N ALA A 70 5.83 -39.96 23.84
CA ALA A 70 7.00 -39.49 23.09
C ALA A 70 6.76 -38.15 22.40
N ALA A 71 5.57 -37.92 21.84
CA ALA A 71 5.19 -36.63 21.27
C ALA A 71 5.09 -35.52 22.34
N GLY A 72 4.59 -35.86 23.54
CA GLY A 72 4.53 -34.95 24.68
C GLY A 72 5.92 -34.56 25.18
N GLU A 73 6.82 -35.53 25.35
CA GLU A 73 8.21 -35.29 25.79
C GLU A 73 9.00 -34.47 24.77
N THR A 74 8.86 -34.77 23.47
CA THR A 74 9.53 -34.01 22.41
C THR A 74 9.00 -32.58 22.29
N THR A 75 7.70 -32.37 22.46
CA THR A 75 7.10 -31.03 22.52
C THR A 75 7.61 -30.24 23.71
N TRP A 76 7.71 -30.87 24.89
CA TRP A 76 8.24 -30.24 26.09
C TRP A 76 9.73 -29.89 25.96
N LEU A 77 10.52 -30.78 25.35
CA LEU A 77 11.92 -30.53 25.05
C LEU A 77 12.08 -29.36 24.08
N ALA A 78 11.23 -29.28 23.05
CA ALA A 78 11.20 -28.16 22.12
C ALA A 78 10.85 -26.84 22.82
N VAL A 79 9.86 -26.83 23.71
CA VAL A 79 9.51 -25.64 24.53
C VAL A 79 10.70 -25.22 25.40
N LYS A 80 11.39 -26.16 26.05
CA LYS A 80 12.60 -25.87 26.84
C LYS A 80 13.73 -25.29 26.00
N LEU A 81 13.96 -25.83 24.80
CA LEU A 81 14.99 -25.36 23.88
C LEU A 81 14.65 -23.97 23.32
N TRP A 82 13.40 -23.70 22.98
CA TRP A 82 12.94 -22.37 22.58
C TRP A 82 13.03 -21.37 23.72
N ALA A 83 12.68 -21.75 24.95
CA ALA A 83 12.85 -20.90 26.12
C ALA A 83 14.33 -20.59 26.37
N HIS A 84 15.23 -21.59 26.26
CA HIS A 84 16.68 -21.37 26.37
C HIS A 84 17.21 -20.50 25.24
N PHE A 85 16.79 -20.71 24.00
CA PHE A 85 17.19 -19.90 22.85
C PHE A 85 16.74 -18.44 23.01
N VAL A 86 15.49 -18.24 23.43
CA VAL A 86 14.96 -16.90 23.74
C VAL A 86 15.73 -16.29 24.91
N ILE A 87 16.04 -17.02 25.97
CA ILE A 87 16.84 -16.51 27.08
C ILE A 87 18.28 -16.20 26.61
N VAL A 88 18.90 -17.03 25.80
CA VAL A 88 20.28 -16.84 25.30
C VAL A 88 20.37 -15.69 24.29
N ILE A 89 19.29 -15.35 23.58
CA ILE A 89 19.25 -14.18 22.70
C ILE A 89 18.82 -12.94 23.47
N VAL A 90 17.74 -13.03 24.26
CA VAL A 90 17.16 -11.91 24.99
C VAL A 90 18.00 -11.53 26.20
N ALA A 91 18.71 -12.42 26.88
CA ALA A 91 19.55 -12.04 28.01
C ALA A 91 20.74 -11.14 27.61
N PRO A 92 21.58 -11.47 26.61
CA PRO A 92 22.62 -10.57 26.15
C PRO A 92 22.03 -9.37 25.41
N ILE A 93 20.95 -9.50 24.62
CA ILE A 93 20.33 -8.31 23.99
C ILE A 93 19.69 -7.42 25.05
N SER A 94 19.03 -7.92 26.08
CA SER A 94 18.42 -7.11 27.15
C SER A 94 19.47 -6.54 28.07
N HIS A 95 20.55 -7.26 28.37
CA HIS A 95 21.68 -6.73 29.13
C HIS A 95 22.44 -5.68 28.32
N GLU A 96 22.78 -5.94 27.06
CA GLU A 96 23.43 -4.98 26.17
C GLU A 96 22.51 -3.83 25.81
N THR A 97 21.21 -4.01 25.61
CA THR A 97 20.27 -2.90 25.37
C THR A 97 19.93 -2.17 26.65
N PHE A 98 19.96 -2.79 27.82
CA PHE A 98 19.80 -2.11 29.10
C PHE A 98 21.08 -1.37 29.49
N VAL A 99 22.26 -1.97 29.28
CA VAL A 99 23.55 -1.29 29.45
C VAL A 99 23.70 -0.21 28.40
N PHE A 100 23.37 -0.43 27.14
CA PHE A 100 23.38 0.58 26.09
C PHE A 100 22.31 1.64 26.33
N ALA A 101 21.07 1.30 26.71
CA ALA A 101 20.06 2.30 27.05
C ALA A 101 20.40 3.04 28.34
N LYS A 102 21.02 2.40 29.33
CA LYS A 102 21.50 3.05 30.57
C LYS A 102 22.73 3.90 30.29
N VAL A 103 23.68 3.45 29.49
CA VAL A 103 24.86 4.20 29.07
C VAL A 103 24.45 5.34 28.15
N GLN A 104 23.60 5.12 27.14
CA GLN A 104 23.03 6.17 26.31
C GLN A 104 22.15 7.11 27.14
N PHE A 105 21.33 6.63 28.08
CA PHE A 105 20.56 7.50 28.97
C PHE A 105 21.46 8.27 29.91
N LEU A 106 22.56 7.69 30.43
CA LEU A 106 23.57 8.38 31.24
C LEU A 106 24.48 9.29 30.40
N LEU A 107 24.59 9.08 29.09
CA LEU A 107 25.26 9.98 28.14
C LEU A 107 24.31 11.11 27.66
N VAL A 108 23.01 10.82 27.60
CA VAL A 108 21.95 11.74 27.21
C VAL A 108 21.47 12.54 28.42
N GLN A 109 21.58 12.04 29.65
CA GLN A 109 21.15 12.75 30.86
C GLN A 109 21.96 14.04 31.07
N PRO A 110 23.31 14.05 30.99
CA PRO A 110 24.08 15.29 31.01
C PRO A 110 23.67 16.21 29.86
N LYS A 111 23.38 15.66 28.67
CA LYS A 111 22.91 16.46 27.53
C LYS A 111 21.50 17.01 27.73
N LEU A 112 20.60 16.31 28.41
CA LEU A 112 19.25 16.76 28.74
C LEU A 112 19.28 17.78 29.87
N ILE A 113 20.12 17.56 30.88
CA ILE A 113 20.39 18.55 31.93
C ILE A 113 21.03 19.78 31.32
N LEU A 114 22.04 19.64 30.45
CA LEU A 114 22.62 20.74 29.68
C LEU A 114 21.61 21.38 28.73
N CYS A 115 20.75 20.65 28.03
CA CYS A 115 19.71 21.24 27.20
C CYS A 115 18.67 21.97 28.03
N TRP A 116 18.37 21.47 29.23
CA TRP A 116 17.43 22.08 30.17
C TRP A 116 18.03 23.32 30.82
N GLU A 117 19.26 23.26 31.31
CA GLU A 117 20.04 24.39 31.80
C GLU A 117 20.30 25.39 30.69
N TYR A 118 20.62 24.95 29.48
CA TYR A 118 20.75 25.81 28.30
C TYR A 118 19.42 26.47 28.00
N PHE A 119 18.30 25.75 28.03
CA PHE A 119 16.95 26.33 27.87
C PHE A 119 16.61 27.34 28.97
N LEU A 120 16.96 27.05 30.22
CA LEU A 120 16.76 27.94 31.37
C LEU A 120 17.69 29.16 31.32
N ASN A 121 18.90 29.02 30.80
CA ASN A 121 19.89 30.08 30.63
C ASN A 121 19.78 30.78 29.27
N THR A 122 18.94 30.27 28.36
CA THR A 122 18.74 30.89 27.06
C THR A 122 18.18 32.29 27.29
N HIS A 123 18.73 33.25 26.56
CA HIS A 123 18.31 34.65 26.61
C HIS A 123 16.78 34.77 26.50
N TRP A 124 16.20 35.71 27.26
CA TRP A 124 14.75 35.85 27.40
C TRP A 124 14.03 36.00 26.04
N THR A 125 14.69 36.59 25.05
CA THR A 125 14.19 36.72 23.67
C THR A 125 13.87 35.36 23.04
N THR A 126 14.74 34.35 23.15
CA THR A 126 14.48 33.01 22.58
C THR A 126 13.33 32.30 23.29
N LYS A 127 13.17 32.50 24.61
CA LYS A 127 12.02 31.99 25.35
C LYS A 127 10.72 32.64 24.87
N VAL A 128 10.74 33.95 24.62
CA VAL A 128 9.62 34.67 24.00
C VAL A 128 9.34 34.15 22.58
N THR A 129 10.36 33.87 21.78
CA THR A 129 10.19 33.27 20.45
C THR A 129 9.56 31.88 20.52
N LEU A 130 10.02 31.00 21.41
CA LEU A 130 9.44 29.66 21.59
C LEU A 130 8.01 29.73 22.13
N LEU A 131 7.73 30.63 23.07
CA LEU A 131 6.37 30.90 23.53
C LEU A 131 5.50 31.40 22.38
N GLY A 132 6.02 32.30 21.54
CA GLY A 132 5.37 32.79 20.33
C GLY A 132 5.04 31.68 19.33
N ILE A 133 5.95 30.72 19.12
CA ILE A 133 5.70 29.53 18.27
C ILE A 133 4.58 28.67 18.86
N VAL A 134 4.63 28.36 20.16
CA VAL A 134 3.58 27.57 20.83
C VAL A 134 2.23 28.28 20.75
N LEU A 135 2.21 29.58 21.02
CA LEU A 135 1.00 30.40 20.95
C LEU A 135 0.48 30.45 19.50
N GLY A 136 1.38 30.55 18.52
CA GLY A 136 1.09 30.46 17.09
C GLY A 136 0.44 29.13 16.71
N VAL A 137 0.96 27.98 17.20
CA VAL A 137 0.35 26.65 16.95
C VAL A 137 -1.05 26.57 17.57
N VAL A 138 -1.24 27.06 18.81
CA VAL A 138 -2.56 27.12 19.45
C VAL A 138 -3.50 28.02 18.65
N LEU A 139 -3.02 29.17 18.20
CA LEU A 139 -3.80 30.14 17.42
C LEU A 139 -4.17 29.55 16.06
N VAL A 140 -3.28 28.80 15.40
CA VAL A 140 -3.59 28.02 14.19
C VAL A 140 -4.64 26.95 14.49
N PHE A 141 -4.58 26.26 15.63
CA PHE A 141 -5.58 25.26 15.99
C PHE A 141 -6.96 25.87 16.26
N VAL A 142 -7.00 27.01 16.96
CA VAL A 142 -8.22 27.80 17.19
C VAL A 142 -8.75 28.37 15.88
N LEU A 143 -7.88 28.91 15.03
CA LEU A 143 -8.23 29.43 13.71
C LEU A 143 -8.76 28.31 12.81
N GLN A 144 -8.13 27.13 12.80
CA GLN A 144 -8.63 25.95 12.07
C GLN A 144 -10.01 25.55 12.58
N ARG A 145 -10.23 25.54 13.90
CA ARG A 145 -11.54 25.26 14.50
C ARG A 145 -12.59 26.27 14.00
N GLU A 146 -12.25 27.55 13.95
CA GLU A 146 -13.19 28.61 13.58
C GLU A 146 -13.41 28.74 12.06
N ILE A 147 -12.39 28.45 11.27
CA ILE A 147 -12.49 28.28 9.81
C ILE A 147 -13.44 27.12 9.48
N ARG A 148 -13.33 25.99 10.21
CA ARG A 148 -14.25 24.86 10.04
C ARG A 148 -15.68 25.25 10.41
N LYS A 149 -15.89 25.92 11.55
CA LYS A 149 -17.25 26.33 11.97
C LYS A 149 -17.92 27.27 10.97
N ARG A 150 -17.20 28.28 10.48
CA ARG A 150 -17.79 29.35 9.64
C ARG A 150 -17.92 29.00 8.15
N ARG A 151 -17.60 27.76 7.77
CA ARG A 151 -17.61 27.27 6.38
C ARG A 151 -16.83 28.19 5.42
N TYR A 152 -15.82 28.92 5.92
CA TYR A 152 -15.02 29.83 5.08
C TYR A 152 -14.35 29.07 3.94
N PHE A 153 -13.85 27.87 4.23
CA PHE A 153 -13.25 27.02 3.22
C PHE A 153 -14.22 26.66 2.09
N GLN A 154 -15.50 26.42 2.40
CA GLN A 154 -16.50 26.13 1.36
C GLN A 154 -16.79 27.36 0.48
N ARG A 155 -16.83 28.56 1.07
CA ARG A 155 -17.02 29.83 0.32
C ARG A 155 -15.81 30.15 -0.54
N VAL A 156 -14.61 30.08 0.02
CA VAL A 156 -13.36 30.29 -0.72
C VAL A 156 -13.19 29.24 -1.80
N TYR A 157 -13.49 27.97 -1.52
CA TYR A 157 -13.47 26.90 -2.52
C TYR A 157 -14.50 27.12 -3.62
N ALA A 158 -15.73 27.52 -3.30
CA ALA A 158 -16.76 27.83 -4.30
C ALA A 158 -16.36 29.03 -5.17
N TRP A 159 -15.83 30.08 -4.57
CA TRP A 159 -15.31 31.25 -5.29
C TRP A 159 -14.11 30.86 -6.17
N PHE A 160 -13.11 30.17 -5.62
CA PHE A 160 -11.94 29.70 -6.35
C PHE A 160 -12.35 28.77 -7.50
N LYS A 161 -13.31 27.88 -7.27
CA LYS A 161 -13.87 27.02 -8.31
C LYS A 161 -14.53 27.85 -9.41
N GLY A 162 -15.34 28.86 -9.07
CA GLY A 162 -15.96 29.75 -10.06
C GLY A 162 -14.93 30.53 -10.89
N VAL A 163 -13.89 31.06 -10.23
CA VAL A 163 -12.77 31.73 -10.91
C VAL A 163 -12.01 30.75 -11.82
N ASN A 164 -11.67 29.56 -11.30
CA ASN A 164 -10.98 28.52 -12.04
C ASN A 164 -11.79 28.02 -13.24
N ASP A 165 -13.09 27.81 -13.08
CA ASP A 165 -13.99 27.39 -14.16
C ASP A 165 -14.08 28.49 -15.25
N GLY A 166 -14.09 29.76 -14.86
CA GLY A 166 -14.03 30.91 -15.77
C GLY A 166 -12.69 31.05 -16.50
N ILE A 167 -11.57 30.85 -15.82
CA ILE A 167 -10.24 30.83 -16.45
C ILE A 167 -10.13 29.62 -17.39
N ALA A 168 -10.57 28.45 -16.95
CA ALA A 168 -10.52 27.22 -17.73
C ALA A 168 -11.42 27.27 -18.97
N SER A 169 -12.56 27.97 -18.93
CA SER A 169 -13.41 28.15 -20.11
C SER A 169 -12.75 29.09 -21.12
N ARG A 170 -12.24 30.24 -20.68
CA ARG A 170 -11.50 31.18 -21.55
C ARG A 170 -10.25 30.55 -22.15
N TYR A 171 -9.50 29.80 -21.34
CA TYR A 171 -8.33 29.07 -21.80
C TYR A 171 -8.71 28.01 -22.84
N ARG A 172 -9.77 27.23 -22.62
CA ARG A 172 -10.27 26.27 -23.61
C ARG A 172 -10.68 26.94 -24.91
N SER A 173 -11.45 28.03 -24.86
CA SER A 173 -11.81 28.80 -26.06
C SER A 173 -10.59 29.32 -26.82
N PHE A 174 -9.54 29.76 -26.11
CA PHE A 174 -8.29 30.17 -26.72
C PHE A 174 -7.55 29.00 -27.38
N VAL A 175 -7.40 27.88 -26.66
CA VAL A 175 -6.78 26.65 -27.18
C VAL A 175 -7.54 26.13 -28.40
N ASP A 176 -8.87 26.18 -28.39
CA ASP A 176 -9.71 25.76 -29.53
C ASP A 176 -9.47 26.67 -30.75
N GLY A 177 -9.33 27.98 -30.54
CA GLY A 177 -8.93 28.91 -31.60
C GLY A 177 -7.54 28.61 -32.17
N VAL A 178 -6.58 28.23 -31.32
CA VAL A 178 -5.25 27.78 -31.77
C VAL A 178 -5.36 26.44 -32.49
N ARG A 179 -6.20 25.52 -32.01
CA ARG A 179 -6.40 24.18 -32.57
C ARG A 179 -6.97 24.20 -33.97
N GLN A 180 -7.83 25.18 -34.27
CA GLN A 180 -8.33 25.43 -35.64
C GLN A 180 -7.20 25.81 -36.61
N LYS A 181 -6.14 26.47 -36.13
CA LYS A 181 -4.98 26.86 -36.96
C LYS A 181 -3.90 25.79 -36.99
N SER A 182 -3.61 25.15 -35.86
CA SER A 182 -2.60 24.12 -35.73
C SER A 182 -2.89 23.22 -34.52
N ARG A 183 -3.16 21.94 -34.80
CA ARG A 183 -3.38 20.92 -33.75
C ARG A 183 -2.13 20.72 -32.89
N THR A 184 -0.96 20.66 -33.53
CA THR A 184 0.32 20.48 -32.82
C THR A 184 0.63 21.65 -31.90
N LEU A 185 0.39 22.88 -32.36
CA LEU A 185 0.61 24.06 -31.53
C LEU A 185 -0.37 24.10 -30.35
N ALA A 186 -1.64 23.76 -30.57
CA ALA A 186 -2.62 23.70 -29.50
C ALA A 186 -2.27 22.66 -28.43
N ASP A 187 -1.78 21.49 -28.84
CA ASP A 187 -1.35 20.44 -27.92
C ASP A 187 -0.02 20.81 -27.21
N LEU A 188 0.88 21.60 -27.83
CA LEU A 188 2.14 22.09 -27.22
C LEU A 188 1.99 23.34 -26.35
N LEU A 189 0.99 24.18 -26.63
CA LEU A 189 0.76 25.47 -25.98
C LEU A 189 0.79 25.44 -24.44
N PRO A 190 0.09 24.52 -23.73
CA PRO A 190 0.18 24.46 -22.27
C PRO A 190 1.59 24.19 -21.76
N HIS A 191 2.37 23.38 -22.49
CA HIS A 191 3.75 23.06 -22.14
C HIS A 191 4.67 24.27 -22.34
N LEU A 192 4.53 24.97 -23.46
CA LEU A 192 5.30 26.19 -23.75
C LEU A 192 5.00 27.30 -22.73
N LEU A 193 3.72 27.49 -22.39
CA LEU A 193 3.31 28.44 -21.36
C LEU A 193 3.93 28.09 -20.00
N PHE A 194 3.90 26.80 -19.64
CA PHE A 194 4.51 26.34 -18.40
C PHE A 194 6.04 26.55 -18.39
N ILE A 195 6.73 26.20 -19.49
CA ILE A 195 8.18 26.40 -19.61
C ILE A 195 8.53 27.89 -19.48
N PHE A 196 7.73 28.78 -20.10
CA PHE A 196 7.94 30.22 -19.99
C PHE A 196 7.74 30.70 -18.54
N ILE A 197 6.65 30.31 -17.87
CA ILE A 197 6.38 30.73 -16.48
C ILE A 197 7.40 30.13 -15.52
N GLY A 198 7.65 28.82 -15.61
CA GLY A 198 8.60 28.10 -14.75
C GLY A 198 10.03 28.59 -14.95
N GLY A 199 10.46 28.79 -16.20
CA GLY A 199 11.77 29.39 -16.51
C GLY A 199 11.89 30.82 -15.99
N SER A 200 10.82 31.63 -16.13
CA SER A 200 10.80 32.99 -15.56
C SER A 200 10.91 32.97 -14.03
N LEU A 201 10.28 32.02 -13.34
CA LEU A 201 10.42 31.89 -11.88
C LEU A 201 11.85 31.55 -11.45
N VAL A 202 12.52 30.64 -12.17
CA VAL A 202 13.92 30.27 -11.91
C VAL A 202 14.85 31.48 -12.11
N VAL A 203 14.63 32.27 -13.17
CA VAL A 203 15.47 33.44 -13.49
C VAL A 203 15.21 34.62 -12.56
N LEU A 204 13.94 34.91 -12.24
CA LEU A 204 13.57 36.08 -11.44
C LEU A 204 13.76 35.86 -9.93
N PHE A 205 13.64 34.61 -9.46
CA PHE A 205 13.67 34.29 -8.03
C PHE A 205 14.54 33.05 -7.72
N PRO A 206 15.81 33.00 -8.15
CA PRO A 206 16.65 31.81 -8.00
C PRO A 206 16.87 31.42 -6.52
N GLU A 207 17.17 32.40 -5.66
CA GLU A 207 17.43 32.15 -4.23
C GLU A 207 16.18 31.66 -3.50
N ALA A 208 15.04 32.33 -3.69
CA ALA A 208 13.79 31.94 -3.07
C ALA A 208 13.32 30.56 -3.55
N LEU A 209 13.54 30.23 -4.82
CA LEU A 209 13.21 28.92 -5.37
C LEU A 209 14.13 27.82 -4.82
N ALA A 210 15.43 28.09 -4.67
CA ALA A 210 16.40 27.16 -4.08
C ALA A 210 16.11 26.87 -2.59
N GLU A 211 15.80 27.91 -1.81
CA GLU A 211 15.37 27.74 -0.41
C GLU A 211 14.05 26.96 -0.32
N PHE A 212 13.11 27.29 -1.20
CA PHE A 212 11.83 26.58 -1.27
C PHE A 212 12.00 25.11 -1.67
N SER A 213 12.85 24.80 -2.66
CA SER A 213 13.04 23.46 -3.20
C SER A 213 13.73 22.51 -2.23
N ILE A 214 14.71 23.01 -1.48
CA ILE A 214 15.41 22.23 -0.44
C ILE A 214 14.52 22.09 0.81
N GLY A 215 13.70 23.09 1.09
CA GLY A 215 12.82 23.12 2.25
C GLY A 215 11.59 22.20 2.18
N LEU A 216 10.78 22.26 3.23
CA LEU A 216 9.51 21.53 3.32
C LEU A 216 8.55 21.87 2.16
N GLY A 217 8.64 23.10 1.62
CA GLY A 217 7.82 23.56 0.50
C GLY A 217 8.00 22.72 -0.75
N GLY A 218 9.25 22.50 -1.18
CA GLY A 218 9.60 21.66 -2.32
C GLY A 218 9.13 20.23 -2.15
N TRP A 219 9.37 19.63 -0.97
CA TRP A 219 8.87 18.30 -0.63
C TRP A 219 7.35 18.21 -0.69
N MET A 220 6.64 19.21 -0.16
CA MET A 220 5.18 19.28 -0.21
C MET A 220 4.67 19.36 -1.64
N VAL A 221 5.37 20.07 -2.54
CA VAL A 221 5.01 20.09 -3.96
C VAL A 221 5.29 18.74 -4.60
N VAL A 222 6.49 18.18 -4.45
CA VAL A 222 6.91 16.98 -5.17
C VAL A 222 6.18 15.71 -4.70
N THR A 223 5.91 15.61 -3.39
CA THR A 223 5.36 14.39 -2.78
C THR A 223 4.06 14.62 -2.03
N GLY A 224 3.96 15.72 -1.27
CA GLY A 224 2.82 15.99 -0.38
C GLY A 224 1.49 16.19 -1.11
N PHE A 225 1.43 17.11 -2.07
CA PHE A 225 0.21 17.36 -2.85
C PHE A 225 -0.20 16.15 -3.69
N PRO A 226 0.70 15.50 -4.45
CA PRO A 226 0.38 14.26 -5.16
C PRO A 226 -0.16 13.15 -4.25
N LEU A 227 0.37 13.04 -3.03
CA LEU A 227 -0.12 12.06 -2.06
C LEU A 227 -1.58 12.37 -1.67
N ILE A 228 -1.88 13.62 -1.34
CA ILE A 228 -3.24 14.07 -0.99
C ILE A 228 -4.21 13.82 -2.17
N PHE A 229 -3.81 14.19 -3.38
CA PHE A 229 -4.66 14.02 -4.56
C PHE A 229 -4.80 12.55 -4.98
N GLY A 230 -3.78 11.72 -4.82
CA GLY A 230 -3.84 10.28 -5.02
C GLY A 230 -4.77 9.59 -4.02
N VAL A 231 -4.71 9.95 -2.73
CA VAL A 231 -5.67 9.46 -1.73
C VAL A 231 -7.09 9.89 -2.09
N ARG A 232 -7.27 11.15 -2.52
CA ARG A 232 -8.58 11.65 -2.94
C ARG A 232 -9.11 10.92 -4.17
N SER A 233 -8.28 10.63 -5.18
CA SER A 233 -8.72 9.90 -6.37
C SER A 233 -9.15 8.47 -6.03
N LEU A 234 -8.45 7.79 -5.12
CA LEU A 234 -8.87 6.48 -4.61
C LEU A 234 -10.20 6.54 -3.87
N ILE A 235 -10.40 7.51 -2.97
CA ILE A 235 -11.68 7.66 -2.24
C ILE A 235 -12.84 7.89 -3.22
N LEU A 236 -12.63 8.74 -4.22
CA LEU A 236 -13.66 9.02 -5.23
C LEU A 236 -13.95 7.79 -6.09
N TYR A 237 -12.91 7.04 -6.46
CA TYR A 237 -13.06 5.80 -7.21
C TYR A 237 -13.82 4.73 -6.40
N ASP A 238 -13.42 4.46 -5.16
CA ASP A 238 -14.05 3.47 -4.28
C ASP A 238 -15.52 3.81 -3.98
N ARG A 239 -15.81 5.08 -3.74
CA ARG A 239 -17.19 5.55 -3.54
C ARG A 239 -18.06 5.30 -4.78
N LYS A 240 -17.57 5.71 -5.95
CA LYS A 240 -18.31 5.52 -7.22
C LYS A 240 -18.49 4.04 -7.53
N TYR A 241 -17.44 3.25 -7.34
CA TYR A 241 -17.50 1.81 -7.50
C TYR A 241 -18.55 1.17 -6.57
N SER A 242 -18.60 1.60 -5.31
CA SER A 242 -19.61 1.17 -4.35
C SER A 242 -21.03 1.58 -4.75
N GLU A 243 -21.21 2.81 -5.25
CA GLU A 243 -22.50 3.30 -5.76
C GLU A 243 -22.97 2.48 -6.97
N HIS A 244 -22.08 2.17 -7.93
CA HIS A 244 -22.39 1.30 -9.06
C HIS A 244 -22.71 -0.13 -8.63
N LEU A 245 -21.99 -0.68 -7.66
CA LEU A 245 -22.25 -2.02 -7.13
C LEU A 245 -23.62 -2.08 -6.42
N ALA A 246 -23.98 -1.01 -5.68
CA ALA A 246 -25.29 -0.90 -5.04
C ALA A 246 -26.42 -0.75 -6.08
N ALA A 247 -26.21 0.07 -7.11
CA ALA A 247 -27.14 0.21 -8.23
C ALA A 247 -27.33 -1.11 -8.96
N PHE A 248 -26.25 -1.84 -9.26
CA PHE A 248 -26.29 -3.16 -9.88
C PHE A 248 -27.02 -4.20 -9.03
N LYS A 249 -26.79 -4.21 -7.71
CA LYS A 249 -27.53 -5.09 -6.78
C LYS A 249 -29.03 -4.78 -6.76
N LYS A 250 -29.40 -3.51 -6.91
CA LYS A 250 -30.80 -3.06 -6.95
C LYS A 250 -31.45 -3.32 -8.32
N SER A 251 -30.69 -3.21 -9.40
CA SER A 251 -31.17 -3.46 -10.77
C SER A 251 -31.15 -4.92 -11.16
N LYS A 252 -30.54 -5.80 -10.35
CA LYS A 252 -30.56 -7.23 -10.58
C LYS A 252 -32.05 -7.64 -10.61
N PRO A 253 -32.59 -8.09 -11.76
CA PRO A 253 -33.97 -8.52 -11.85
C PRO A 253 -34.18 -9.56 -10.76
N ASN A 254 -35.36 -9.54 -10.11
CA ASN A 254 -35.72 -10.57 -9.15
C ASN A 254 -35.53 -11.90 -9.86
N ILE A 255 -34.43 -12.61 -9.58
CA ILE A 255 -34.19 -13.91 -10.20
C ILE A 255 -35.33 -14.87 -9.82
N GLY A 256 -36.03 -14.59 -8.71
CA GLY A 256 -37.29 -15.25 -8.35
C GLY A 256 -38.45 -15.08 -9.35
N GLU A 257 -38.45 -14.09 -10.25
CA GLU A 257 -39.42 -14.00 -11.35
C GLU A 257 -38.98 -14.78 -12.60
N LEU A 258 -37.69 -15.11 -12.72
CA LEU A 258 -37.14 -16.01 -13.75
C LEU A 258 -37.07 -17.47 -13.27
N GLU A 259 -37.23 -17.72 -11.96
CA GLU A 259 -37.46 -19.02 -11.34
C GLU A 259 -38.93 -19.46 -11.49
N GLY A 260 -39.50 -19.30 -12.70
CA GLY A 260 -40.66 -20.10 -13.09
C GLY A 260 -40.28 -21.59 -13.03
N GLU A 261 -41.21 -22.41 -12.51
CA GLU A 261 -41.06 -23.77 -11.96
C GLU A 261 -40.27 -24.81 -12.81
N GLU A 262 -39.93 -24.52 -14.06
CA GLU A 262 -39.41 -25.52 -15.01
C GLU A 262 -37.89 -25.52 -15.20
N ASN A 263 -37.11 -24.61 -14.60
CA ASN A 263 -35.67 -24.50 -14.91
C ASN A 263 -34.70 -24.24 -13.73
N THR A 264 -35.11 -24.56 -12.51
CA THR A 264 -34.29 -24.44 -11.28
C THR A 264 -32.98 -25.24 -11.35
N ASP A 265 -33.00 -26.37 -12.07
CA ASP A 265 -31.86 -27.28 -12.19
C ASP A 265 -30.79 -26.84 -13.19
N ALA A 266 -31.17 -26.07 -14.22
CA ALA A 266 -30.20 -25.47 -15.14
C ALA A 266 -29.54 -24.23 -14.52
N ILE A 267 -30.32 -23.45 -13.76
CA ILE A 267 -29.86 -22.25 -13.08
C ILE A 267 -28.91 -22.60 -11.92
N SER A 268 -29.19 -23.66 -11.15
CA SER A 268 -28.28 -24.14 -10.10
C SER A 268 -26.94 -24.63 -10.67
N ARG A 269 -26.96 -25.36 -11.79
CA ARG A 269 -25.76 -25.82 -12.50
C ARG A 269 -24.96 -24.67 -13.09
N ALA A 270 -25.62 -23.68 -13.69
CA ALA A 270 -24.97 -22.47 -14.19
C ALA A 270 -24.34 -21.65 -13.05
N ARG A 271 -25.04 -21.49 -11.91
CA ARG A 271 -24.52 -20.79 -10.72
C ARG A 271 -23.27 -21.49 -10.16
N ASN A 272 -23.27 -22.82 -10.07
CA ASN A 272 -22.12 -23.59 -9.59
C ASN A 272 -20.94 -23.56 -10.58
N ALA A 273 -21.22 -23.58 -11.89
CA ALA A 273 -20.19 -23.43 -12.92
C ALA A 273 -19.55 -22.03 -12.88
N VAL A 274 -20.37 -20.97 -12.78
CA VAL A 274 -19.88 -19.58 -12.65
C VAL A 274 -19.10 -19.38 -11.37
N SER A 275 -19.53 -19.94 -10.23
CA SER A 275 -18.78 -19.89 -8.97
C SER A 275 -17.40 -20.52 -9.13
N THR A 276 -17.32 -21.67 -9.79
CA THR A 276 -16.06 -22.37 -10.05
C THR A 276 -15.12 -21.56 -10.97
N VAL A 277 -15.66 -20.97 -12.03
CA VAL A 277 -14.90 -20.13 -12.98
C VAL A 277 -14.46 -18.80 -12.37
N LEU A 278 -15.31 -18.16 -11.56
CA LEU A 278 -14.93 -16.92 -10.87
C LEU A 278 -13.84 -17.18 -9.82
N SER A 279 -13.94 -18.32 -9.11
CA SER A 279 -12.93 -18.75 -8.15
C SER A 279 -11.60 -19.03 -8.85
N SER A 280 -11.62 -19.72 -10.00
CA SER A 280 -10.41 -19.99 -10.77
C SER A 280 -9.83 -18.73 -11.39
N ALA A 281 -10.65 -17.76 -11.82
CA ALA A 281 -10.19 -16.47 -12.35
C ALA A 281 -9.60 -15.55 -11.26
N LEU A 282 -10.19 -15.53 -10.07
CA LEU A 282 -9.65 -14.81 -8.90
C LEU A 282 -8.35 -15.45 -8.38
N LEU A 283 -8.18 -16.76 -8.58
CA LEU A 283 -6.99 -17.53 -8.21
C LEU A 283 -5.96 -17.68 -9.35
N GLY A 284 -6.25 -17.18 -10.56
CA GLY A 284 -5.33 -17.23 -11.70
C GLY A 284 -5.11 -18.61 -12.33
N THR A 285 -5.98 -19.59 -12.11
CA THR A 285 -5.88 -20.96 -12.67
C THR A 285 -6.74 -21.14 -13.92
N ALA A 286 -6.21 -21.79 -14.96
CA ALA A 286 -6.92 -22.03 -16.21
C ALA A 286 -8.14 -22.98 -16.02
N PRO A 287 -9.31 -22.69 -16.61
CA PRO A 287 -10.52 -23.51 -16.46
C PRO A 287 -10.44 -24.82 -17.30
N PRO A 288 -11.10 -25.91 -16.85
CA PRO A 288 -11.09 -27.20 -17.56
C PRO A 288 -11.90 -27.18 -18.87
N GLU A 289 -11.31 -27.71 -19.95
CA GLU A 289 -11.89 -27.77 -21.29
C GLU A 289 -13.00 -28.83 -21.43
N THR A 290 -14.24 -28.49 -21.09
CA THR A 290 -15.40 -29.34 -21.46
C THR A 290 -16.37 -28.60 -22.39
N GLY A 291 -16.72 -29.22 -23.51
CA GLY A 291 -17.54 -28.59 -24.57
C GLY A 291 -18.95 -28.15 -24.14
N LYS A 292 -19.51 -28.73 -23.06
CA LYS A 292 -20.77 -28.28 -22.46
C LYS A 292 -20.63 -27.01 -21.63
N ALA A 293 -19.46 -26.78 -21.02
CA ALA A 293 -19.16 -25.51 -20.34
C ALA A 293 -19.11 -24.36 -21.35
N ARG A 294 -18.58 -24.58 -22.57
CA ARG A 294 -18.55 -23.57 -23.64
C ARG A 294 -19.95 -23.14 -24.13
N ALA A 295 -20.91 -24.06 -24.19
CA ALA A 295 -22.28 -23.72 -24.61
C ALA A 295 -23.02 -22.88 -23.55
N VAL A 296 -22.87 -23.23 -22.27
CA VAL A 296 -23.41 -22.44 -21.14
C VAL A 296 -22.69 -21.10 -21.02
N GLU A 297 -21.37 -21.08 -21.22
CA GLU A 297 -20.56 -19.86 -21.30
C GLU A 297 -21.01 -18.98 -22.47
N GLN A 298 -21.34 -19.54 -23.64
CA GLN A 298 -21.82 -18.75 -24.78
C GLN A 298 -23.20 -18.14 -24.55
N VAL A 299 -24.16 -18.88 -23.98
CA VAL A 299 -25.50 -18.33 -23.64
C VAL A 299 -25.37 -17.26 -22.55
N TYR A 300 -24.54 -17.52 -21.52
CA TYR A 300 -24.27 -16.54 -20.47
C TYR A 300 -23.53 -15.30 -21.01
N LEU A 301 -22.59 -15.48 -21.93
CA LEU A 301 -21.92 -14.39 -22.65
C LEU A 301 -22.90 -13.62 -23.54
N GLN A 302 -23.94 -14.26 -24.08
CA GLN A 302 -24.96 -13.60 -24.90
C GLN A 302 -25.91 -12.73 -24.07
N GLU A 303 -26.41 -13.23 -22.94
CA GLU A 303 -27.18 -12.45 -21.96
C GLU A 303 -26.33 -11.34 -21.31
N TYR A 304 -25.06 -11.64 -21.03
CA TYR A 304 -24.08 -10.65 -20.60
C TYR A 304 -23.84 -9.60 -21.68
N ASN A 305 -23.76 -9.98 -22.95
CA ASN A 305 -23.57 -9.06 -24.08
C ASN A 305 -24.78 -8.12 -24.29
N LYS A 306 -26.01 -8.59 -24.02
CA LYS A 306 -27.21 -7.72 -24.01
C LYS A 306 -27.20 -6.73 -22.84
N LEU A 307 -26.74 -7.14 -21.66
CA LEU A 307 -26.47 -6.22 -20.54
C LEU A 307 -25.33 -5.26 -20.88
N VAL A 308 -24.39 -5.68 -21.73
CA VAL A 308 -23.21 -4.92 -22.16
C VAL A 308 -23.52 -3.84 -23.23
N ASP A 309 -24.56 -3.97 -24.03
CA ASP A 309 -25.03 -2.84 -24.89
C ASP A 309 -25.59 -1.69 -24.04
N SER A 310 -26.24 -1.99 -22.91
CA SER A 310 -26.50 -0.98 -21.87
C SER A 310 -25.22 -0.52 -21.15
N GLN A 311 -24.15 -1.32 -21.19
CA GLN A 311 -22.86 -0.96 -20.62
C GLN A 311 -22.05 0.02 -21.45
N ASP A 312 -22.33 0.30 -22.72
CA ASP A 312 -21.48 1.22 -23.50
C ASP A 312 -21.61 2.68 -22.98
N THR A 313 -22.81 3.07 -22.57
CA THR A 313 -23.02 4.31 -21.80
C THR A 313 -22.35 4.22 -20.42
N HIS A 314 -22.44 3.09 -19.72
CA HIS A 314 -21.70 2.90 -18.46
C HIS A 314 -20.18 2.82 -18.65
N ARG A 315 -19.67 2.48 -19.84
CA ARG A 315 -18.25 2.33 -20.13
C ARG A 315 -17.62 3.69 -20.36
N SER A 316 -18.26 4.55 -21.15
CA SER A 316 -17.84 5.95 -21.29
C SER A 316 -17.89 6.70 -19.95
N VAL A 317 -18.93 6.48 -19.15
CA VAL A 317 -19.00 7.00 -17.77
C VAL A 317 -17.86 6.43 -16.94
N ARG A 318 -17.66 5.11 -16.89
CA ARG A 318 -16.55 4.48 -16.14
C ARG A 318 -15.19 5.03 -16.53
N VAL A 319 -14.90 5.21 -17.83
CA VAL A 319 -13.62 5.75 -18.31
C VAL A 319 -13.40 7.18 -17.78
N ALA A 320 -14.42 8.03 -17.79
CA ALA A 320 -14.31 9.38 -17.21
C ALA A 320 -14.02 9.33 -15.70
N GLU A 321 -14.58 8.36 -14.99
CA GLU A 321 -14.37 8.16 -13.55
C GLU A 321 -12.99 7.60 -13.20
N ILE A 322 -12.40 6.80 -14.10
CA ILE A 322 -11.07 6.21 -13.95
C ILE A 322 -9.97 7.24 -14.25
N SER A 323 -10.27 8.30 -15.01
CA SER A 323 -9.27 9.29 -15.44
C SER A 323 -8.39 9.87 -14.31
N PRO A 324 -8.87 10.18 -13.10
CA PRO A 324 -8.01 10.68 -12.03
C PRO A 324 -7.11 9.59 -11.44
N LEU A 325 -7.62 8.35 -11.34
CA LEU A 325 -6.85 7.18 -10.88
C LEU A 325 -5.67 6.93 -11.84
N GLU A 326 -5.98 6.82 -13.13
CA GLU A 326 -4.99 6.62 -14.19
C GLU A 326 -3.92 7.73 -14.19
N TYR A 327 -4.34 8.99 -14.06
CA TYR A 327 -3.43 10.13 -14.03
C TYR A 327 -2.44 10.06 -12.87
N TRP A 328 -2.89 9.76 -11.65
CA TRP A 328 -2.00 9.70 -10.49
C TRP A 328 -1.08 8.48 -10.50
N VAL A 329 -1.51 7.36 -11.07
CA VAL A 329 -0.60 6.22 -11.30
C VAL A 329 0.49 6.61 -12.32
N LYS A 330 0.13 7.32 -13.41
CA LYS A 330 1.12 7.86 -14.37
C LYS A 330 2.10 8.82 -13.69
N TYR A 331 1.58 9.74 -12.88
CA TYR A 331 2.39 10.69 -12.11
C TYR A 331 3.43 9.96 -11.26
N TRP A 332 2.99 9.02 -10.41
CA TRP A 332 3.91 8.31 -9.51
C TRP A 332 4.87 7.38 -10.24
N THR A 333 4.46 6.80 -11.38
CA THR A 333 5.36 5.99 -12.21
C THR A 333 6.49 6.84 -12.79
N VAL A 334 6.15 8.03 -13.31
CA VAL A 334 7.12 8.98 -13.88
C VAL A 334 8.05 9.54 -12.81
N VAL A 335 7.50 9.98 -11.67
CA VAL A 335 8.28 10.46 -10.53
C VAL A 335 9.15 9.35 -9.95
N GLY A 336 8.62 8.12 -9.88
CA GLY A 336 9.36 6.94 -9.46
C GLY A 336 10.63 6.73 -10.27
N VAL A 337 10.60 6.91 -11.60
CA VAL A 337 11.80 6.81 -12.44
C VAL A 337 12.85 7.84 -12.06
N VAL A 338 12.44 9.09 -11.83
CA VAL A 338 13.36 10.16 -11.39
C VAL A 338 13.93 9.85 -10.00
N LEU A 339 13.09 9.42 -9.06
CA LEU A 339 13.53 9.00 -7.72
C LEU A 339 14.50 7.82 -7.78
N LEU A 340 14.26 6.84 -8.66
CA LEU A 340 15.15 5.70 -8.84
C LEU A 340 16.53 6.15 -9.36
N LEU A 341 16.56 7.04 -10.35
CA LEU A 341 17.80 7.60 -10.88
C LEU A 341 18.57 8.39 -9.82
N GLU A 342 17.89 9.13 -8.95
CA GLU A 342 18.50 9.85 -7.83
C GLU A 342 19.09 8.89 -6.78
N LYS A 343 18.47 7.74 -6.53
CA LYS A 343 18.90 6.79 -5.49
C LYS A 343 20.01 5.83 -5.93
N LEU A 344 20.23 5.67 -7.22
CA LEU A 344 21.31 4.83 -7.73
C LEU A 344 22.66 5.56 -7.59
N PRO A 345 23.76 4.85 -7.23
CA PRO A 345 25.03 5.50 -6.94
C PRO A 345 25.56 6.29 -8.14
N LEU A 346 25.69 5.69 -9.32
CA LEU A 346 26.28 6.39 -10.47
C LEU A 346 25.42 7.56 -10.97
N THR A 347 24.13 7.31 -11.19
CA THR A 347 23.22 8.33 -11.71
C THR A 347 22.88 9.39 -10.67
N GLY A 348 22.79 9.01 -9.39
CA GLY A 348 22.55 9.95 -8.30
C GLY A 348 23.67 10.96 -8.14
N HIS A 349 24.95 10.52 -8.23
CA HIS A 349 26.07 11.46 -8.22
C HIS A 349 26.06 12.37 -9.46
N ALA A 350 25.79 11.83 -10.64
CA ALA A 350 25.70 12.63 -11.86
C ALA A 350 24.57 13.68 -11.80
N VAL A 351 23.42 13.29 -11.25
CA VAL A 351 22.27 14.17 -11.03
C VAL A 351 22.56 15.23 -9.97
N ALA A 352 23.24 14.86 -8.88
CA ALA A 352 23.64 15.81 -7.83
C ALA A 352 24.66 16.85 -8.30
N MET A 353 25.40 16.56 -9.38
CA MET A 353 26.31 17.53 -10.02
C MET A 353 25.58 18.57 -10.89
N LEU A 354 24.30 18.34 -11.22
CA LEU A 354 23.53 19.30 -12.00
C LEU A 354 23.18 20.51 -11.13
N PRO A 355 23.59 21.73 -11.51
CA PRO A 355 23.13 22.92 -10.82
C PRO A 355 21.61 23.02 -10.99
N PHE A 356 20.93 23.46 -9.94
CA PHE A 356 19.46 23.64 -9.91
C PHE A 356 18.64 22.34 -9.99
N TRP A 357 19.20 21.16 -9.67
CA TRP A 357 18.44 19.90 -9.72
C TRP A 357 17.18 19.95 -8.84
N SER A 358 17.28 20.49 -7.63
CA SER A 358 16.15 20.53 -6.69
C SER A 358 15.02 21.44 -7.19
N GLU A 359 15.38 22.57 -7.78
CA GLU A 359 14.51 23.57 -8.37
C GLU A 359 13.84 23.00 -9.61
N PHE A 360 14.62 22.29 -10.44
CA PHE A 360 14.11 21.53 -11.58
C PHE A 360 13.07 20.50 -11.12
N CYS A 361 13.34 19.70 -10.09
CA CYS A 361 12.39 18.70 -9.57
C CYS A 361 11.07 19.35 -9.13
N VAL A 362 11.12 20.51 -8.46
CA VAL A 362 9.91 21.24 -8.04
C VAL A 362 9.14 21.75 -9.26
N VAL A 363 9.80 22.46 -10.18
CA VAL A 363 9.14 23.02 -11.37
C VAL A 363 8.60 21.91 -12.27
N TRP A 364 9.36 20.85 -12.48
CA TRP A 364 8.93 19.68 -13.24
C TRP A 364 7.77 18.96 -12.54
N SER A 365 7.79 18.80 -11.22
CA SER A 365 6.66 18.21 -10.51
C SER A 365 5.40 19.08 -10.60
N MET A 366 5.52 20.41 -10.52
CA MET A 366 4.38 21.31 -10.77
C MET A 366 3.82 21.13 -12.17
N TRP A 367 4.70 21.04 -13.18
CA TRP A 367 4.29 20.77 -14.57
C TRP A 367 3.51 19.46 -14.69
N LEU A 368 3.96 18.40 -14.01
CA LEU A 368 3.32 17.11 -14.01
C LEU A 368 1.94 17.11 -13.34
N GLN A 369 1.74 17.97 -12.33
CA GLN A 369 0.51 18.02 -11.50
C GLN A 369 -0.60 18.89 -12.08
N ILE A 370 -0.26 19.85 -12.96
CA ILE A 370 -1.26 20.76 -13.52
C ILE A 370 -2.18 19.98 -14.47
N PRO A 371 -3.49 19.90 -14.21
CA PRO A 371 -4.41 19.11 -15.04
C PRO A 371 -4.46 19.59 -16.50
N GLY A 372 -4.25 20.90 -16.72
CA GLY A 372 -4.29 21.51 -18.05
C GLY A 372 -3.11 21.16 -18.95
N THR A 373 -1.95 20.79 -18.41
CA THR A 373 -0.77 20.43 -19.21
C THR A 373 -0.78 18.96 -19.60
N SER A 374 -1.51 18.10 -18.89
CA SER A 374 -1.36 16.65 -19.01
C SER A 374 0.11 16.20 -18.91
N GLY A 375 0.94 16.92 -18.13
CA GLY A 375 2.38 16.70 -18.06
C GLY A 375 2.75 15.26 -17.71
N ALA A 376 2.06 14.67 -16.72
CA ALA A 376 2.23 13.26 -16.34
C ALA A 376 1.94 12.28 -17.50
N VAL A 377 0.93 12.55 -18.32
CA VAL A 377 0.58 11.70 -19.46
C VAL A 377 1.64 11.81 -20.55
N LEU A 378 2.12 13.02 -20.85
CA LEU A 378 3.17 13.23 -21.84
C LEU A 378 4.49 12.59 -21.40
N ALA A 379 4.91 12.85 -20.16
CA ALA A 379 6.12 12.27 -19.59
C ALA A 379 6.05 10.74 -19.57
N PHE A 380 4.91 10.17 -19.20
CA PHE A 380 4.68 8.72 -19.21
C PHE A 380 4.84 8.14 -20.62
N ARG A 381 4.29 8.78 -21.67
CA ARG A 381 4.46 8.31 -23.06
C ARG A 381 5.92 8.30 -23.52
N VAL A 382 6.74 9.24 -23.04
CA VAL A 382 8.18 9.29 -23.35
C VAL A 382 8.95 8.22 -22.57
N ILE A 383 8.59 8.03 -21.30
CA ILE A 383 9.32 7.16 -20.37
C ILE A 383 8.97 5.68 -20.57
N VAL A 384 7.73 5.32 -20.91
CA VAL A 384 7.29 3.92 -21.06
C VAL A 384 8.12 3.13 -22.07
N PRO A 385 8.38 3.61 -23.30
CA PRO A 385 9.21 2.88 -24.25
C PRO A 385 10.62 2.62 -23.72
N LEU A 386 11.16 3.52 -22.89
CA LEU A 386 12.45 3.33 -22.24
C LEU A 386 12.35 2.27 -21.13
N ILE A 387 11.32 2.33 -20.28
CA ILE A 387 11.05 1.30 -19.27
C ILE A 387 10.93 -0.06 -19.96
N GLU A 388 10.13 -0.20 -21.01
CA GLU A 388 9.95 -1.46 -21.71
C GLU A 388 11.23 -1.95 -22.39
N LYS A 389 12.00 -1.05 -23.00
CA LYS A 389 13.27 -1.41 -23.64
C LYS A 389 14.31 -1.91 -22.64
N TYR A 390 14.45 -1.24 -21.49
CA TYR A 390 15.52 -1.54 -20.52
C TYR A 390 15.09 -2.49 -19.41
N LEU A 391 13.86 -2.37 -18.90
CA LEU A 391 13.31 -3.20 -17.82
C LEU A 391 12.37 -4.29 -18.34
N GLY A 392 11.74 -4.11 -19.50
CA GLY A 392 10.87 -5.13 -20.10
C GLY A 392 11.62 -6.37 -20.59
N GLN A 393 12.91 -6.26 -20.90
CA GLN A 393 13.78 -7.42 -21.14
C GLN A 393 14.04 -8.24 -19.87
N VAL A 394 13.90 -7.61 -18.69
CA VAL A 394 13.92 -8.27 -17.39
C VAL A 394 12.52 -8.79 -17.03
N GLN A 395 11.62 -8.98 -18.01
CA GLN A 395 10.46 -9.85 -17.84
C GLN A 395 11.00 -11.13 -17.24
N GLY A 396 10.69 -11.30 -15.95
CA GLY A 396 11.27 -12.35 -15.15
C GLY A 396 11.13 -13.61 -15.97
N ALA A 397 12.26 -14.28 -16.25
CA ALA A 397 12.19 -15.70 -16.50
C ALA A 397 11.25 -16.20 -15.40
N ASN A 398 10.01 -16.54 -15.77
CA ASN A 398 9.02 -17.02 -14.82
C ASN A 398 9.76 -18.17 -14.18
N MET A 399 10.18 -17.97 -12.92
CA MET A 399 11.15 -18.84 -12.31
C MET A 399 10.63 -20.24 -12.54
N SER A 400 11.40 -21.07 -13.25
CA SER A 400 10.83 -22.31 -13.78
C SER A 400 10.23 -23.06 -12.59
N THR A 401 9.15 -23.80 -12.80
CA THR A 401 8.52 -24.53 -11.69
C THR A 401 9.55 -25.38 -10.95
N GLU A 402 10.57 -25.87 -11.66
CA GLU A 402 11.76 -26.52 -11.10
C GLU A 402 12.61 -25.62 -10.21
N GLN A 403 13.01 -24.43 -10.67
CA GLN A 403 13.79 -23.48 -9.86
C GLN A 403 13.04 -23.06 -8.58
N ARG A 404 11.71 -22.91 -8.64
CA ARG A 404 10.86 -22.63 -7.48
C ARG A 404 10.85 -23.79 -6.49
N ASN A 405 10.62 -25.00 -7.00
CA ASN A 405 10.63 -26.22 -6.19
C ASN A 405 12.02 -26.46 -5.59
N MET A 406 13.10 -26.17 -6.33
CA MET A 406 14.47 -26.28 -5.84
C MET A 406 14.73 -25.34 -4.67
N LEU A 407 14.29 -24.07 -4.75
CA LEU A 407 14.43 -23.12 -3.64
C LEU A 407 13.64 -23.58 -2.40
N ALA A 408 12.39 -23.98 -2.59
CA ALA A 408 11.55 -24.48 -1.51
C ALA A 408 12.15 -25.74 -0.87
N ASN A 409 12.65 -26.67 -1.68
CA ASN A 409 13.32 -27.88 -1.22
C ASN A 409 14.62 -27.57 -0.50
N LEU A 410 15.47 -26.65 -0.99
CA LEU A 410 16.69 -26.24 -0.30
C LEU A 410 16.38 -25.69 1.09
N LEU A 411 15.38 -24.81 1.21
CA LEU A 411 14.97 -24.24 2.50
C LEU A 411 14.41 -25.29 3.46
N CYS A 412 13.73 -26.33 2.95
CA CYS A 412 13.31 -27.49 3.74
C CYS A 412 14.49 -28.37 4.16
N THR A 413 15.43 -28.64 3.24
CA THR A 413 16.62 -29.45 3.51
C THR A 413 17.47 -28.82 4.61
N PHE A 414 17.66 -27.50 4.58
CA PHE A 414 18.34 -26.76 5.65
C PHE A 414 17.51 -26.61 6.94
N HIS A 415 16.31 -27.21 7.02
CA HIS A 415 15.39 -27.12 8.16
C HIS A 415 15.05 -25.68 8.57
N ILE A 416 15.18 -24.73 7.65
CA ILE A 416 14.80 -23.33 7.89
C ILE A 416 13.27 -23.22 7.89
N ILE A 417 12.60 -24.04 7.08
CA ILE A 417 11.17 -23.98 6.83
C ILE A 417 10.58 -25.39 6.92
N SER A 418 9.44 -25.54 7.61
CA SER A 418 8.72 -26.81 7.69
C SER A 418 8.11 -27.23 6.35
N ASN A 419 7.84 -28.51 6.15
CA ASN A 419 7.17 -29.01 4.93
C ASN A 419 5.80 -28.35 4.68
N GLU A 420 5.05 -27.99 5.72
CA GLU A 420 3.79 -27.26 5.56
C GLU A 420 4.02 -25.81 5.13
N SER A 421 4.99 -25.15 5.74
CA SER A 421 5.42 -23.79 5.37
C SER A 421 6.02 -23.74 3.97
N SER A 422 6.60 -24.84 3.47
CA SER A 422 7.09 -24.99 2.10
C SER A 422 5.99 -24.86 1.07
N LYS A 423 4.83 -25.49 1.30
CA LYS A 423 3.66 -25.35 0.41
C LYS A 423 3.18 -23.89 0.34
N LYS A 424 3.08 -23.22 1.49
CA LYS A 424 2.73 -21.80 1.58
C LYS A 424 3.79 -20.92 0.92
N LEU A 425 5.08 -21.26 1.07
CA LEU A 425 6.17 -20.56 0.42
C LEU A 425 6.11 -20.71 -1.10
N THR A 426 5.83 -21.91 -1.62
CA THR A 426 5.69 -22.14 -3.06
C THR A 426 4.55 -21.31 -3.65
N GLU A 427 3.44 -21.13 -2.93
CA GLU A 427 2.35 -20.23 -3.32
C GLU A 427 2.79 -18.75 -3.32
N ILE A 428 3.55 -18.33 -2.31
CA ILE A 428 4.14 -16.98 -2.25
C ILE A 428 5.16 -16.78 -3.39
N LEU A 429 5.98 -17.79 -3.70
CA LEU A 429 6.93 -17.79 -4.80
C LEU A 429 6.23 -17.82 -6.17
N TYR A 430 5.03 -18.40 -6.24
CA TYR A 430 4.21 -18.37 -7.44
C TYR A 430 3.73 -16.95 -7.75
N THR A 431 3.27 -16.23 -6.72
CA THR A 431 2.70 -14.88 -6.87
C THR A 431 3.75 -13.76 -6.86
N GLY A 432 4.89 -13.95 -6.18
CA GLY A 432 5.90 -12.92 -5.97
C GLY A 432 7.35 -13.40 -6.00
N GLY A 433 7.62 -14.63 -6.48
CA GLY A 433 8.93 -15.27 -6.35
C GLY A 433 10.10 -14.47 -6.92
N THR A 434 9.94 -13.86 -8.09
CA THR A 434 10.98 -13.00 -8.67
C THR A 434 11.35 -11.84 -7.75
N LEU A 435 10.40 -11.29 -6.98
CA LEU A 435 10.71 -10.19 -6.04
C LEU A 435 11.59 -10.68 -4.91
N LEU A 436 11.19 -11.79 -4.29
CA LEU A 436 11.88 -12.36 -3.15
C LEU A 436 13.28 -12.80 -3.55
N LEU A 437 13.44 -13.38 -4.73
CA LEU A 437 14.74 -13.79 -5.26
C LEU A 437 15.66 -12.62 -5.53
N CYS A 438 15.14 -11.54 -6.12
CA CYS A 438 15.93 -10.33 -6.31
C CYS A 438 16.29 -9.67 -4.97
N ALA A 439 15.44 -9.79 -3.96
CA ALA A 439 15.64 -9.18 -2.64
C ALA A 439 16.56 -9.96 -1.71
N LEU A 440 16.56 -11.29 -1.83
CA LEU A 440 17.28 -12.18 -0.93
C LEU A 440 18.78 -11.84 -0.85
N PRO A 441 19.51 -11.61 -1.97
CA PRO A 441 20.91 -11.19 -1.90
C PRO A 441 21.09 -9.92 -1.08
N PHE A 442 20.24 -8.90 -1.28
CA PHE A 442 20.35 -7.62 -0.58
C PHE A 442 20.09 -7.71 0.92
N LEU A 443 19.32 -8.71 1.39
CA LEU A 443 19.09 -8.95 2.82
C LEU A 443 20.36 -9.40 3.55
N PHE A 444 21.29 -10.05 2.86
CA PHE A 444 22.54 -10.52 3.45
C PHE A 444 23.73 -9.59 3.19
N MET A 445 23.51 -8.48 2.48
CA MET A 445 24.56 -7.51 2.17
C MET A 445 24.70 -6.45 3.28
N PRO A 446 25.84 -5.73 3.31
CA PRO A 446 26.01 -4.56 4.17
C PRO A 446 24.96 -3.49 3.92
N ALA A 447 24.65 -2.69 4.95
CA ALA A 447 23.55 -1.72 4.95
C ALA A 447 23.53 -0.76 3.75
N ALA A 448 24.71 -0.34 3.24
CA ALA A 448 24.83 0.52 2.06
C ALA A 448 24.29 -0.17 0.80
N ILE A 449 24.66 -1.42 0.56
CA ILE A 449 24.20 -2.22 -0.59
C ILE A 449 22.72 -2.60 -0.40
N THR A 450 22.31 -2.94 0.83
CA THR A 450 20.90 -3.20 1.16
C THR A 450 20.02 -1.98 0.89
N SER A 451 20.49 -0.76 1.15
CA SER A 451 19.75 0.48 0.86
C SER A 451 19.51 0.67 -0.65
N ILE A 452 20.52 0.36 -1.47
CA ILE A 452 20.37 0.35 -2.93
C ILE A 452 19.36 -0.72 -3.35
N GLY A 453 19.45 -1.93 -2.78
CA GLY A 453 18.48 -3.01 -2.99
C GLY A 453 17.06 -2.59 -2.62
N ALA A 454 16.88 -1.97 -1.45
CA ALA A 454 15.59 -1.47 -0.97
C ALA A 454 15.00 -0.40 -1.91
N SER A 455 15.84 0.45 -2.50
CA SER A 455 15.41 1.45 -3.49
C SER A 455 15.07 0.80 -4.84
N LEU A 456 15.91 -0.09 -5.35
CA LEU A 456 15.68 -0.84 -6.59
C LEU A 456 14.40 -1.66 -6.54
N ILE A 457 14.18 -2.37 -5.44
CA ILE A 457 13.00 -3.20 -5.22
C ILE A 457 11.79 -2.32 -4.91
N GLY A 458 11.93 -1.38 -3.98
CA GLY A 458 10.88 -0.46 -3.53
C GLY A 458 10.36 0.49 -4.61
N ILE A 459 11.17 0.82 -5.62
CA ILE A 459 10.78 1.78 -6.66
C ILE A 459 10.74 1.11 -8.04
N GLY A 460 11.78 0.34 -8.40
CA GLY A 460 11.97 -0.20 -9.75
C GLY A 460 10.87 -1.19 -10.18
N ARG A 461 10.54 -2.20 -9.36
CA ARG A 461 9.47 -3.15 -9.72
C ARG A 461 8.09 -2.48 -9.80
N PRO A 462 7.67 -1.66 -8.81
CA PRO A 462 6.40 -0.94 -8.91
C PRO A 462 6.27 -0.05 -10.15
N ILE A 463 7.36 0.57 -10.63
CA ILE A 463 7.35 1.31 -11.91
C ILE A 463 6.95 0.39 -13.07
N LEU A 464 7.59 -0.77 -13.18
CA LEU A 464 7.36 -1.73 -14.27
C LEU A 464 5.95 -2.31 -14.21
N GLU A 465 5.45 -2.65 -13.03
CA GLU A 465 4.12 -3.23 -12.92
C GLU A 465 3.01 -2.17 -13.01
N ALA A 466 3.24 -0.95 -12.53
CA ALA A 466 2.32 0.17 -12.73
C ALA A 466 2.23 0.55 -14.21
N SER A 467 3.34 0.52 -14.97
CA SER A 467 3.32 0.79 -16.41
C SER A 467 2.52 -0.27 -17.16
N ARG A 468 2.64 -1.55 -16.79
CA ARG A 468 1.83 -2.65 -17.34
C ARG A 468 0.36 -2.52 -16.98
N ALA A 469 0.04 -2.18 -15.73
CA ALA A 469 -1.33 -1.94 -15.29
C ALA A 469 -1.98 -0.82 -16.13
N LEU A 470 -1.24 0.28 -16.34
CA LEU A 470 -1.67 1.39 -17.19
C LEU A 470 -1.82 0.99 -18.67
N TYR A 471 -0.90 0.19 -19.22
CA TYR A 471 -1.02 -0.33 -20.58
C TYR A 471 -2.24 -1.25 -20.73
N SER A 472 -2.48 -2.13 -19.75
CA SER A 472 -3.65 -3.01 -19.73
C SER A 472 -4.95 -2.22 -19.65
N LEU A 473 -4.96 -1.09 -18.93
CA LEU A 473 -6.09 -0.19 -18.83
C LEU A 473 -6.35 0.53 -20.17
N GLU A 474 -5.28 1.01 -20.80
CA GLU A 474 -5.38 1.65 -22.12
C GLU A 474 -5.91 0.66 -23.17
N LEU A 475 -5.39 -0.57 -23.18
CA LEU A 475 -5.87 -1.64 -24.07
C LEU A 475 -7.34 -1.99 -23.76
N ALA A 476 -7.68 -2.21 -22.49
CA ALA A 476 -9.04 -2.50 -22.05
C ALA A 476 -10.02 -1.36 -22.34
N SER A 477 -9.55 -0.10 -22.43
CA SER A 477 -10.41 1.04 -22.81
C SER A 477 -10.65 1.10 -24.32
N LYS A 478 -9.68 0.68 -25.14
CA LYS A 478 -9.75 0.71 -26.61
C LYS A 478 -10.40 -0.54 -27.21
N THR A 479 -10.35 -1.69 -26.54
CA THR A 479 -10.88 -2.94 -27.08
C THR A 479 -12.41 -2.86 -27.24
N PRO A 480 -12.98 -3.02 -28.45
CA PRO A 480 -14.42 -3.10 -28.64
C PRO A 480 -15.05 -4.20 -27.78
N LEU A 481 -16.28 -3.97 -27.31
CA LEU A 481 -17.03 -4.99 -26.58
C LEU A 481 -17.14 -6.28 -27.42
N GLY A 482 -16.96 -7.44 -26.77
CA GLY A 482 -17.00 -8.75 -27.43
C GLY A 482 -15.69 -9.22 -28.07
N LYS A 483 -14.65 -8.38 -28.16
CA LYS A 483 -13.31 -8.84 -28.57
C LYS A 483 -12.52 -9.38 -27.37
N PRO A 484 -11.74 -10.47 -27.54
CA PRO A 484 -10.88 -10.97 -26.49
C PRO A 484 -9.85 -9.89 -26.11
N GLY A 485 -9.91 -9.43 -24.86
CA GLY A 485 -9.03 -8.41 -24.31
C GLY A 485 -9.10 -8.37 -22.79
N PRO A 486 -8.18 -7.66 -22.13
CA PRO A 486 -8.20 -7.54 -20.68
C PRO A 486 -9.52 -6.88 -20.21
N SER A 487 -10.11 -7.45 -19.17
CA SER A 487 -11.28 -6.86 -18.53
C SER A 487 -10.93 -5.49 -17.95
N LEU A 488 -11.72 -4.47 -18.27
CA LEU A 488 -11.55 -3.11 -17.76
C LEU A 488 -11.54 -3.09 -16.22
N ALA A 489 -12.36 -3.93 -15.58
CA ALA A 489 -12.42 -4.02 -14.12
C ALA A 489 -11.10 -4.56 -13.53
N VAL A 490 -10.50 -5.56 -14.17
CA VAL A 490 -9.20 -6.11 -13.75
C VAL A 490 -8.11 -5.05 -13.89
N ALA A 491 -8.03 -4.38 -15.04
CA ALA A 491 -7.05 -3.31 -15.26
C ALA A 491 -7.19 -2.14 -14.27
N CYS A 492 -8.43 -1.77 -13.91
CA CYS A 492 -8.68 -0.74 -12.88
C CYS A 492 -8.26 -1.20 -11.49
N SER A 493 -8.55 -2.45 -11.13
CA SER A 493 -8.12 -3.05 -9.86
C SER A 493 -6.59 -3.04 -9.73
N GLU A 494 -5.89 -3.35 -10.82
CA GLU A 494 -4.43 -3.29 -10.89
C GLU A 494 -3.90 -1.86 -10.70
N CYS A 495 -4.47 -0.88 -11.40
CA CYS A 495 -4.11 0.53 -11.21
C CYS A 495 -4.38 1.02 -9.78
N THR A 496 -5.50 0.58 -9.19
CA THR A 496 -5.87 0.86 -7.79
C THR A 496 -4.81 0.34 -6.84
N ARG A 497 -4.41 -0.94 -7.01
CA ARG A 497 -3.37 -1.58 -6.20
C ARG A 497 -2.04 -0.82 -6.25
N TYR A 498 -1.61 -0.38 -7.43
CA TYR A 498 -0.36 0.37 -7.55
C TYR A 498 -0.46 1.81 -7.03
N LEU A 499 -1.63 2.45 -7.11
CA LEU A 499 -1.81 3.76 -6.47
C LEU A 499 -1.78 3.63 -4.94
N GLU A 500 -2.43 2.62 -4.37
CA GLU A 500 -2.33 2.30 -2.94
C GLU A 500 -0.88 2.05 -2.52
N TYR A 501 -0.13 1.31 -3.35
CA TYR A 501 1.29 1.09 -3.14
C TYR A 501 2.07 2.40 -3.08
N TRP A 502 1.93 3.27 -4.08
CA TRP A 502 2.65 4.55 -4.12
C TRP A 502 2.30 5.45 -2.94
N ILE A 503 1.04 5.46 -2.50
CA ILE A 503 0.60 6.21 -1.32
C ILE A 503 1.26 5.66 -0.05
N ALA A 504 1.22 4.34 0.15
CA ALA A 504 1.81 3.70 1.32
C ALA A 504 3.34 3.86 1.35
N TYR A 505 3.99 3.65 0.20
CA TYR A 505 5.43 3.82 0.05
C TYR A 505 5.87 5.25 0.34
N THR A 506 5.23 6.25 -0.26
CA THR A 506 5.56 7.67 -0.03
C THR A 506 5.36 8.07 1.44
N LEU A 507 4.32 7.55 2.11
CA LEU A 507 4.13 7.79 3.55
C LEU A 507 5.26 7.20 4.39
N ILE A 508 5.68 5.97 4.08
CA ILE A 508 6.81 5.33 4.77
C ILE A 508 8.10 6.10 4.51
N MET A 509 8.33 6.55 3.28
CA MET A 509 9.51 7.36 2.93
C MET A 509 9.49 8.72 3.62
N LEU A 510 8.32 9.37 3.77
CA LEU A 510 8.18 10.61 4.53
C LEU A 510 8.52 10.40 6.01
N VAL A 511 8.05 9.30 6.61
CA VAL A 511 8.42 8.93 7.99
C VAL A 511 9.92 8.64 8.09
N HIS A 512 10.48 7.91 7.13
CA HIS A 512 11.90 7.61 7.07
C HIS A 512 12.75 8.89 7.03
N GLN A 513 12.41 9.84 6.16
CA GLN A 513 13.14 11.11 6.02
C GLN A 513 12.99 12.01 7.25
N THR A 514 11.78 12.09 7.83
CA THR A 514 11.53 12.94 9.01
C THR A 514 12.21 12.41 10.27
N LEU A 515 12.42 11.10 10.36
CA LEU A 515 13.04 10.45 11.52
C LEU A 515 14.42 9.86 11.18
N ASP A 516 15.08 10.32 10.11
CA ASP A 516 16.32 9.71 9.61
C ASP A 516 17.41 9.63 10.69
N THR A 517 17.58 10.71 11.47
CA THR A 517 18.51 10.75 12.61
C THR A 517 18.19 9.71 13.68
N LEU A 518 16.91 9.40 13.91
CA LEU A 518 16.50 8.37 14.87
C LEU A 518 16.73 6.97 14.30
N PHE A 519 16.44 6.78 13.02
CA PHE A 519 16.60 5.49 12.35
C PHE A 519 18.06 5.10 12.15
N TYR A 520 18.98 6.06 12.04
CA TYR A 520 20.41 5.78 12.03
C TYR A 520 20.90 5.06 13.31
N ILE A 521 20.22 5.27 14.44
CA ILE A 521 20.54 4.61 15.72
C ILE A 521 20.07 3.16 15.72
N VAL A 522 19.04 2.83 14.93
CA VAL A 522 18.44 1.50 14.91
C VAL A 522 19.27 0.58 14.01
N PRO A 523 19.97 -0.44 14.56
CA PRO A 523 20.71 -1.37 13.74
C PRO A 523 19.75 -2.12 12.80
N PHE A 524 20.20 -2.38 11.58
CA PHE A 524 19.40 -3.07 10.54
C PHE A 524 18.14 -2.32 10.09
N TRP A 525 18.07 -0.99 10.27
CA TRP A 525 16.95 -0.20 9.73
C TRP A 525 16.79 -0.35 8.21
N THR A 526 17.89 -0.35 7.45
CA THR A 526 17.85 -0.53 5.99
C THR A 526 17.31 -1.90 5.58
N HIS A 527 17.66 -2.96 6.31
CA HIS A 527 17.08 -4.30 6.14
C HIS A 527 15.59 -4.31 6.48
N SER A 528 15.19 -3.64 7.56
CA SER A 528 13.78 -3.49 7.94
C SER A 528 12.99 -2.76 6.86
N LEU A 529 13.57 -1.72 6.26
CA LEU A 529 12.97 -0.99 5.14
C LEU A 529 12.82 -1.89 3.91
N LEU A 530 13.81 -2.73 3.60
CA LEU A 530 13.70 -3.73 2.53
C LEU A 530 12.58 -4.75 2.80
N VAL A 531 12.48 -5.29 4.02
CA VAL A 531 11.39 -6.21 4.40
C VAL A 531 10.04 -5.52 4.32
N LEU A 532 9.96 -4.25 4.73
CA LEU A 532 8.74 -3.45 4.68
C LEU A 532 8.31 -3.18 3.23
N THR A 533 9.23 -2.85 2.32
CA THR A 533 8.90 -2.66 0.90
C THR A 533 8.46 -3.97 0.24
N LEU A 534 9.07 -5.10 0.59
CA LEU A 534 8.60 -6.42 0.17
C LEU A 534 7.17 -6.71 0.65
N TRP A 535 6.89 -6.44 1.93
CA TRP A 535 5.56 -6.63 2.52
C TRP A 535 4.48 -5.79 1.83
N LEU A 536 4.81 -4.56 1.42
CA LEU A 536 3.89 -3.69 0.67
C LEU A 536 3.58 -4.24 -0.72
N GLN A 537 4.55 -4.84 -1.42
CA GLN A 537 4.43 -5.25 -2.82
C GLN A 537 3.86 -6.64 -3.03
N LEU A 538 4.10 -7.56 -2.09
CA LEU A 538 3.71 -8.96 -2.28
C LEU A 538 2.18 -9.11 -2.26
N PRO A 539 1.56 -9.64 -3.35
CA PRO A 539 0.11 -9.81 -3.45
C PRO A 539 -0.48 -10.65 -2.32
N TYR A 540 0.28 -11.61 -1.80
CA TYR A 540 -0.13 -12.45 -0.68
C TYR A 540 -0.44 -11.64 0.59
N PHE A 541 0.37 -10.61 0.91
CA PHE A 541 0.17 -9.82 2.13
C PHE A 541 -0.83 -8.69 1.95
N ASN A 542 -0.95 -8.16 0.72
CA ASN A 542 -1.72 -6.95 0.43
C ASN A 542 -1.35 -5.79 1.38
N GLY A 543 -0.05 -5.63 1.67
CA GLY A 543 0.43 -4.68 2.68
C GLY A 543 0.03 -3.24 2.38
N ALA A 544 0.19 -2.81 1.12
CA ALA A 544 -0.22 -1.49 0.66
C ALA A 544 -1.72 -1.22 0.90
N HIS A 545 -2.57 -2.18 0.52
CA HIS A 545 -4.02 -2.09 0.74
C HIS A 545 -4.37 -1.96 2.22
N ARG A 546 -3.74 -2.75 3.09
CA ARG A 546 -3.96 -2.67 4.56
C ARG A 546 -3.57 -1.31 5.13
N VAL A 547 -2.44 -0.74 4.69
CA VAL A 547 -2.03 0.62 5.09
C VAL A 547 -3.07 1.64 4.60
N PHE A 548 -3.51 1.52 3.36
CA PHE A 548 -4.52 2.41 2.78
C PHE A 548 -5.87 2.34 3.52
N GLN A 549 -6.36 1.15 3.85
CA GLN A 549 -7.58 0.98 4.65
C GLN A 549 -7.48 1.67 6.02
N ARG A 550 -6.30 1.65 6.66
CA ARG A 550 -6.09 2.39 7.92
C ARG A 550 -6.14 3.90 7.73
N ILE A 551 -5.60 4.41 6.62
CA ILE A 551 -5.70 5.83 6.26
C ILE A 551 -7.18 6.22 6.05
N LEU A 552 -7.95 5.40 5.34
CA LEU A 552 -9.38 5.62 5.14
C LEU A 552 -10.18 5.58 6.44
N PHE A 553 -9.86 4.65 7.34
CA PHE A 553 -10.49 4.57 8.65
C PHE A 553 -10.24 5.84 9.48
N VAL A 554 -9.00 6.34 9.51
CA VAL A 554 -8.67 7.59 10.19
C VAL A 554 -9.39 8.77 9.53
N TYR A 555 -9.38 8.84 8.20
CA TYR A 555 -10.06 9.90 7.45
C TYR A 555 -11.57 9.94 7.72
N SER A 556 -12.25 8.79 7.67
CA SER A 556 -13.69 8.68 7.92
C SER A 556 -14.07 8.98 9.38
N THR A 557 -13.18 8.65 10.33
CA THR A 557 -13.33 9.00 11.75
C THR A 557 -13.21 10.51 11.94
N VAL A 558 -12.20 11.14 11.32
CA VAL A 558 -11.96 12.59 11.43
C VAL A 558 -13.01 13.41 10.68
N SER A 559 -13.52 12.91 9.55
CA SER A 559 -14.54 13.60 8.75
C SER A 559 -15.95 13.53 9.38
N GLY A 560 -16.13 12.74 10.44
CA GLY A 560 -17.42 12.53 11.10
C GLY A 560 -18.41 11.71 10.26
N GLN A 561 -17.98 11.16 9.12
CA GLN A 561 -18.85 10.32 8.27
C GLN A 561 -19.16 8.96 8.90
N GLY A 562 -18.33 8.46 9.81
CA GLY A 562 -18.57 7.19 10.52
C GLY A 562 -19.91 7.16 11.27
N GLN A 563 -20.37 8.29 11.81
CA GLN A 563 -21.64 8.34 12.54
C GLN A 563 -22.87 8.16 11.63
N LEU A 564 -22.80 8.52 10.35
CA LEU A 564 -23.94 8.39 9.42
C LEU A 564 -24.19 6.93 9.05
N ASN A 565 -23.13 6.15 8.83
CA ASN A 565 -23.25 4.74 8.47
C ASN A 565 -23.72 3.89 9.66
N ASP A 566 -23.18 4.12 10.86
CA ASP A 566 -23.67 3.44 12.07
C ASP A 566 -25.12 3.83 12.42
N SER A 567 -25.50 5.10 12.22
CA SER A 567 -26.90 5.53 12.41
C SER A 567 -27.85 4.82 11.44
N SER A 568 -27.43 4.62 10.18
CA SER A 568 -28.23 3.88 9.19
C SER A 568 -28.32 2.38 9.49
N ALA A 569 -27.25 1.78 10.02
CA ALA A 569 -27.23 0.38 10.44
C ALA A 569 -28.08 0.17 11.70
N LEU A 570 -28.03 1.09 12.65
CA LEU A 570 -28.86 1.10 13.85
C LEU A 570 -30.35 1.34 13.52
N LEU A 571 -30.67 2.23 12.58
CA LEU A 571 -32.05 2.43 12.10
C LEU A 571 -32.59 1.17 11.39
N LYS A 572 -31.77 0.47 10.60
CA LYS A 572 -32.15 -0.83 10.03
C LYS A 572 -32.36 -1.91 11.08
N LYS A 573 -31.59 -1.88 12.18
CA LYS A 573 -31.74 -2.81 13.31
C LYS A 573 -32.93 -2.47 14.22
N LYS A 574 -33.46 -1.25 14.13
CA LYS A 574 -34.66 -0.80 14.87
C LYS A 574 -35.96 -1.02 14.08
N ASN A 575 -35.87 -1.18 12.76
CA ASN A 575 -36.98 -1.50 11.86
C ASN A 575 -37.11 -3.00 11.54
N LYS A 576 -36.19 -3.83 12.03
CA LYS A 576 -36.34 -5.29 12.17
C LYS A 576 -36.64 -5.58 13.62
#